data_AF-A0A7C9BIX6-F1
#
_entry.id   AF-A0A7C9BIX6-F1
#
_cell.length_a   1.000
_cell.length_b   1.000
_cell.length_c   1.000
_cell.angle_alpha   90.00
_cell.angle_beta   90.00
_cell.angle_gamma   90.00
#
_symmetry.space_group_name_H-M   'P 1'
#
loop_
_entity.id
_entity.type
_entity.pdbx_description
1 polymer ?
#
loop_
_entity_poly.entity_id
_entity_poly.type
_entity_poly.pdbx_seq_one_letter_code
_entity_poly.pdbx_strand_id
1 'polypeptide(L)'
;MKMTYQPEISVSMSASEWLLLDGPELDRVAEVLSIAASNALMEAWKRIVGPDAMSPIQACYFAIDEWRKTAKLFAHGYGACDTEPRSMMQDLAWRLFADMPETTIGFLRAAQ
;
A
#
# COMPACT_ATOMS: atom_id res chain seq x y z
N MET A 1 -18.05 2.81 26.49
CA MET A 1 -17.74 3.75 25.40
C MET A 1 -17.04 2.96 24.32
N LYS A 2 -17.47 3.06 23.05
CA LYS A 2 -16.87 2.37 21.90
C LYS A 2 -16.15 3.42 21.05
N MET A 3 -14.87 3.22 20.75
CA MET A 3 -14.04 4.20 20.06
C MET A 3 -13.37 3.55 18.85
N THR A 4 -13.95 3.70 17.66
CA THR A 4 -13.39 3.11 16.43
C THR A 4 -12.30 4.00 15.84
N TYR A 5 -11.11 3.45 15.58
CA TYR A 5 -10.04 4.14 14.85
C TYR A 5 -10.03 3.72 13.38
N GLN A 6 -10.14 4.70 12.47
CA GLN A 6 -10.09 4.48 11.03
C GLN A 6 -9.10 5.47 10.42
N PRO A 7 -7.90 5.02 10.00
CA PRO A 7 -6.94 5.92 9.40
C PRO A 7 -7.38 6.30 7.99
N GLU A 8 -6.93 7.46 7.56
CA GLU A 8 -6.91 7.86 6.16
C GLU A 8 -5.50 7.61 5.64
N ILE A 9 -5.35 6.66 4.70
CA ILE A 9 -4.07 6.36 4.06
C ILE A 9 -4.15 6.85 2.61
N SER A 10 -3.35 7.86 2.30
CA SER A 10 -3.19 8.39 0.94
C SER A 10 -1.73 8.35 0.53
N VAL A 11 -1.52 7.98 -0.74
CA VAL A 11 -0.21 7.97 -1.40
C VAL A 11 -0.35 8.87 -2.61
N SER A 12 0.58 9.83 -2.74
CA SER A 12 0.69 10.72 -3.90
C SER A 12 2.16 10.78 -4.26
N MET A 13 2.52 10.13 -5.36
CA MET A 13 3.89 10.03 -5.86
C MET A 13 3.88 10.31 -7.35
N SER A 14 4.83 11.12 -7.79
CA SER A 14 5.10 11.42 -9.19
C SER A 14 5.70 10.23 -9.93
N ALA A 15 5.74 10.32 -11.27
CA ALA A 15 6.35 9.30 -12.12
C ALA A 15 7.82 9.00 -11.76
N SER A 16 8.59 10.03 -11.38
CA SER A 16 9.98 9.87 -10.98
C SER A 16 10.13 9.22 -9.61
N GLU A 17 9.26 9.55 -8.65
CA GLU A 17 9.22 8.89 -7.33
C GLU A 17 8.82 7.42 -7.48
N TRP A 18 7.93 7.11 -8.42
CA TRP A 18 7.62 5.74 -8.81
C TRP A 18 8.71 5.09 -9.65
N LEU A 19 9.79 5.78 -10.05
CA LEU A 19 10.86 5.26 -10.91
C LEU A 19 10.34 4.67 -12.23
N LEU A 20 9.33 5.31 -12.83
CA LEU A 20 8.74 4.88 -14.10
C LEU A 20 9.66 5.20 -15.29
N LEU A 21 9.61 4.34 -16.31
CA LEU A 21 10.29 4.57 -17.58
C LEU A 21 9.55 5.64 -18.40
N ASP A 22 10.32 6.44 -19.15
CA ASP A 22 9.79 7.50 -20.01
C ASP A 22 8.69 7.00 -20.97
N GLY A 23 7.60 7.78 -21.05
CA GLY A 23 6.49 7.51 -21.96
C GLY A 23 5.40 8.57 -21.91
N PRO A 24 4.48 8.56 -22.89
CA PRO A 24 3.52 9.65 -23.11
C PRO A 24 2.44 9.79 -22.03
N GLU A 25 2.17 8.74 -21.25
CA GLU A 25 1.14 8.75 -20.18
C GLU A 25 1.73 8.61 -18.77
N LEU A 26 3.01 8.97 -18.58
CA LEU A 26 3.73 8.81 -17.32
C LEU A 26 2.97 9.31 -16.08
N ASP A 27 2.51 10.57 -16.11
CA ASP A 27 1.83 11.19 -14.97
C ASP A 27 0.53 10.47 -14.63
N ARG A 28 -0.21 10.02 -15.65
CA ARG A 28 -1.43 9.24 -15.49
C ARG A 28 -1.14 7.87 -14.87
N VAL A 29 -0.07 7.21 -15.31
CA VAL A 29 0.36 5.92 -14.74
C VAL A 29 0.75 6.10 -13.27
N ALA A 30 1.51 7.15 -12.95
CA ALA A 30 1.88 7.48 -11.57
C ALA A 30 0.65 7.69 -10.68
N GLU A 31 -0.32 8.48 -11.15
CA GLU A 31 -1.59 8.71 -10.43
C GLU A 31 -2.33 7.38 -10.16
N VAL A 32 -2.46 6.52 -11.18
CA VAL A 32 -3.11 5.21 -11.02
C VAL A 32 -2.36 4.33 -10.00
N LEU A 33 -1.03 4.32 -10.03
CA LEU A 33 -0.22 3.55 -9.07
C LEU A 33 -0.35 4.09 -7.64
N SER A 34 -0.41 5.41 -7.47
CA SER A 34 -0.63 6.08 -6.20
C SER A 34 -2.02 5.79 -5.62
N ILE A 35 -3.06 5.85 -6.43
CA ILE A 35 -4.42 5.46 -6.02
C ILE A 35 -4.46 3.97 -5.65
N ALA A 36 -3.83 3.12 -6.46
CA ALA A 36 -3.75 1.69 -6.18
C ALA A 36 -3.03 1.42 -4.86
N ALA A 37 -1.94 2.15 -4.56
CA ALA A 37 -1.17 2.00 -3.33
C ALA A 37 -1.99 2.41 -2.11
N SER A 38 -2.66 3.56 -2.19
CA SER A 38 -3.59 4.05 -1.17
C SER A 38 -4.65 2.99 -0.83
N ASN A 39 -5.31 2.46 -1.87
CA ASN A 39 -6.34 1.45 -1.70
C ASN A 39 -5.80 0.14 -1.10
N ALA A 40 -4.65 -0.34 -1.58
CA ALA A 40 -4.05 -1.59 -1.10
C ALA A 40 -3.60 -1.48 0.37
N LEU A 41 -2.97 -0.37 0.75
CA LEU A 41 -2.57 -0.11 2.14
C LEU A 41 -3.79 0.04 3.05
N MET A 42 -4.82 0.77 2.60
CA MET A 42 -6.06 0.91 3.37
C MET A 42 -6.75 -0.44 3.59
N GLU A 43 -6.76 -1.30 2.58
CA GLU A 43 -7.38 -2.62 2.64
C GLU A 43 -6.56 -3.62 3.47
N ALA A 44 -5.23 -3.51 3.45
CA ALA A 44 -4.33 -4.24 4.36
C ALA A 44 -4.54 -3.82 5.81
N TRP A 45 -4.68 -2.52 6.07
CA TRP A 45 -4.98 -1.99 7.41
C TRP A 45 -6.23 -2.62 8.00
N LYS A 46 -7.34 -2.64 7.24
CA LYS A 46 -8.60 -3.25 7.69
C LYS A 46 -8.42 -4.71 8.12
N ARG A 47 -7.53 -5.46 7.47
CA ARG A 47 -7.22 -6.85 7.84
C ARG A 47 -6.34 -6.96 9.09
N ILE A 48 -5.51 -5.97 9.41
CA ILE A 48 -4.74 -5.95 10.67
C ILE A 48 -5.68 -5.76 11.86
N VAL A 49 -6.61 -4.83 11.75
CA VAL A 49 -7.50 -4.43 12.85
C VAL A 49 -8.81 -5.23 12.91
N GLY A 50 -9.17 -5.90 11.81
CA GLY A 50 -10.40 -6.68 11.68
C GLY A 50 -10.37 -8.06 12.37
N PRO A 51 -11.47 -8.82 12.27
CA PRO A 51 -11.66 -10.08 13.00
C PRO A 51 -10.69 -11.19 12.57
N ASP A 52 -10.32 -11.24 11.29
CA ASP A 52 -9.29 -12.15 10.76
C ASP A 52 -7.90 -11.51 10.84
N ALA A 53 -7.51 -11.16 12.07
CA ALA A 53 -6.41 -10.26 12.34
C ALA A 53 -5.06 -10.76 11.78
N MET A 54 -4.61 -10.15 10.68
CA MET A 54 -3.32 -10.46 10.05
C MET A 54 -2.15 -9.91 10.87
N SER A 55 -1.00 -10.58 10.83
CA SER A 55 0.24 -9.99 11.33
C SER A 55 0.69 -8.82 10.43
N PRO A 56 1.49 -7.88 10.95
CA PRO A 56 2.05 -6.78 10.14
C PRO A 56 2.74 -7.25 8.87
N ILE A 57 3.53 -8.31 8.97
CA ILE A 57 4.26 -8.90 7.84
C ILE A 57 3.28 -9.45 6.81
N GLN A 58 2.21 -10.13 7.24
CA GLN A 58 1.16 -10.62 6.31
C GLN A 58 0.45 -9.46 5.62
N ALA A 59 0.18 -8.37 6.33
CA ALA A 59 -0.42 -7.17 5.76
C ALA A 59 0.50 -6.49 4.73
N CYS A 60 1.82 -6.48 4.95
CA CYS A 60 2.79 -6.02 3.95
C CYS A 60 2.67 -6.81 2.65
N TYR A 61 2.73 -8.14 2.74
CA TYR A 61 2.63 -9.01 1.55
C TYR A 61 1.28 -8.85 0.85
N PHE A 62 0.20 -8.78 1.62
CA PHE A 62 -1.14 -8.54 1.10
C PHE A 62 -1.22 -7.23 0.32
N ALA A 63 -0.73 -6.12 0.89
CA ALA A 63 -0.75 -4.80 0.23
C ALA A 63 0.04 -4.82 -1.08
N ILE A 64 1.24 -5.42 -1.07
CA ILE A 64 2.08 -5.54 -2.27
C ILE A 64 1.36 -6.35 -3.35
N ASP A 65 0.75 -7.48 -3.00
CA ASP A 65 0.07 -8.33 -3.97
C ASP A 65 -1.20 -7.68 -4.54
N GLU A 66 -2.00 -6.99 -3.73
CA GLU A 66 -3.15 -6.23 -4.23
C GLU A 66 -2.72 -5.09 -5.16
N TRP A 67 -1.72 -4.31 -4.76
CA TRP A 67 -1.20 -3.23 -5.61
C TRP A 67 -0.69 -3.76 -6.95
N ARG A 68 0.02 -4.90 -6.94
CA ARG A 68 0.56 -5.53 -8.16
C ARG A 68 -0.53 -5.95 -9.15
N LYS A 69 -1.75 -6.29 -8.70
CA LYS A 69 -2.85 -6.62 -9.62
C LYS A 69 -3.20 -5.43 -10.49
N THR A 70 -3.27 -4.23 -9.90
CA THR A 70 -3.54 -2.98 -10.63
C THR A 70 -2.32 -2.56 -11.46
N ALA A 71 -1.11 -2.59 -10.87
CA ALA A 71 0.11 -2.20 -11.58
C ALA A 71 0.33 -3.01 -12.88
N LYS A 72 0.02 -4.31 -12.86
CA LYS A 72 0.10 -5.19 -14.06
C LYS A 72 -0.82 -4.77 -15.20
N LEU A 73 -1.97 -4.18 -14.89
CA LEU A 73 -2.95 -3.76 -15.90
C LEU A 73 -2.60 -2.41 -16.52
N PHE A 74 -2.06 -1.49 -15.72
CA PHE A 74 -1.94 -0.08 -16.11
C PHE A 74 -0.52 0.40 -16.38
N ALA A 75 0.49 -0.31 -15.89
CA ALA A 75 1.88 0.10 -16.00
C ALA A 75 2.74 -0.86 -16.83
N HIS A 76 2.09 -1.74 -17.59
CA HIS A 76 2.77 -2.58 -18.58
C HIS A 76 3.41 -1.70 -19.65
N GLY A 77 4.73 -1.82 -19.84
CA GLY A 77 5.50 -0.96 -20.75
C GLY A 77 6.12 0.30 -20.13
N TYR A 78 5.78 0.63 -18.87
CA TYR A 78 6.35 1.76 -18.12
C TYR A 78 7.33 1.31 -17.03
N GLY A 79 7.72 0.04 -17.02
CA GLY A 79 8.60 -0.55 -16.02
C GLY A 79 7.94 -0.80 -14.66
N ALA A 80 6.65 -0.50 -14.43
CA ALA A 80 6.07 -0.67 -13.08
C ALA A 80 5.71 -2.10 -12.65
N CYS A 81 5.97 -3.07 -13.51
CA CYS A 81 6.05 -4.47 -13.14
C CYS A 81 7.49 -5.01 -13.07
N ASP A 82 8.47 -4.20 -13.47
CA ASP A 82 9.89 -4.51 -13.44
C ASP A 82 10.50 -3.85 -12.20
N THR A 83 10.81 -4.69 -11.21
CA THR A 83 11.56 -4.42 -9.95
C THR A 83 11.35 -3.09 -9.21
N GLU A 84 11.64 -1.93 -9.80
CA GLU A 84 11.75 -0.61 -9.13
C GLU A 84 10.42 -0.14 -8.49
N PRO A 85 9.26 -0.10 -9.17
CA PRO A 85 8.06 0.51 -8.56
C PRO A 85 7.44 -0.44 -7.53
N ARG A 86 7.71 -1.75 -7.67
CA ARG A 86 7.42 -2.75 -6.65
C ARG A 86 8.25 -2.53 -5.38
N SER A 87 9.53 -2.15 -5.50
CA SER A 87 10.36 -1.81 -4.36
C SER A 87 9.81 -0.58 -3.62
N MET A 88 9.33 0.43 -4.35
CA MET A 88 8.69 1.61 -3.73
C MET A 88 7.42 1.22 -2.96
N MET A 89 6.53 0.43 -3.56
CA MET A 89 5.34 -0.08 -2.87
C MET A 89 5.69 -0.94 -1.65
N GLN A 90 6.75 -1.76 -1.77
CA GLN A 90 7.26 -2.55 -0.67
C GLN A 90 7.68 -1.62 0.48
N ASP A 91 8.55 -0.65 0.23
CA ASP A 91 9.01 0.30 1.25
C ASP A 91 7.84 1.03 1.95
N LEU A 92 6.81 1.45 1.20
CA LEU A 92 5.60 2.05 1.77
C LEU A 92 4.89 1.09 2.72
N ALA A 93 4.69 -0.17 2.30
CA ALA A 93 4.00 -1.17 3.12
C ALA A 93 4.79 -1.52 4.40
N TRP A 94 6.12 -1.67 4.29
CA TRP A 94 6.97 -1.96 5.44
C TRP A 94 6.98 -0.80 6.45
N ARG A 95 7.13 0.44 5.99
CA ARG A 95 7.08 1.63 6.85
C ARG A 95 5.74 1.77 7.57
N LEU A 96 4.65 1.40 6.91
CA LEU A 96 3.32 1.56 7.48
C LEU A 96 2.99 0.46 8.50
N PHE A 97 3.35 -0.80 8.20
CA PHE A 97 2.91 -1.94 9.01
C PHE A 97 4.03 -2.56 9.85
N ALA A 98 5.18 -2.84 9.25
CA ALA A 98 6.24 -3.57 9.93
C ALA A 98 6.99 -2.71 10.96
N ASP A 99 7.11 -1.41 10.70
CA ASP A 99 7.70 -0.45 11.65
C ASP A 99 6.71 -0.03 12.75
N MET A 100 5.46 -0.49 12.69
CA MET A 100 4.46 -0.19 13.72
C MET A 100 4.70 -1.04 14.99
N PRO A 101 4.78 -0.41 16.18
CA PRO A 101 4.91 -1.16 17.43
C PRO A 101 3.74 -2.12 17.66
N GLU A 102 4.02 -3.33 18.14
CA GLU A 102 2.99 -4.33 18.46
C GLU A 102 1.96 -3.82 19.47
N THR A 103 2.39 -2.96 20.40
CA THR A 103 1.51 -2.32 21.39
C THR A 103 0.46 -1.41 20.75
N THR A 104 0.82 -0.69 19.68
CA THR A 104 -0.10 0.14 18.90
C THR A 104 -1.14 -0.73 18.21
N ILE A 105 -0.73 -1.86 17.64
CA ILE A 105 -1.64 -2.80 16.98
C ILE A 105 -2.61 -3.42 18.00
N GLY A 106 -2.10 -3.82 19.16
CA GLY A 106 -2.92 -4.34 20.26
C GLY A 106 -3.98 -3.33 20.73
N PHE A 107 -3.57 -2.07 20.89
CA PHE A 107 -4.49 -0.97 21.21
C PHE A 107 -5.58 -0.80 20.14
N LEU A 108 -5.20 -0.78 18.86
CA LEU A 108 -6.13 -0.58 17.74
C LEU A 108 -7.15 -1.70 17.60
N ARG A 109 -6.75 -2.95 17.84
CA ARG A 109 -7.66 -4.11 17.86
C ARG A 109 -8.63 -4.05 19.03
N ALA A 110 -8.17 -3.65 20.21
CA ALA A 110 -9.01 -3.53 21.40
C ALA A 110 -10.03 -2.37 21.30
N ALA A 111 -9.80 -1.43 20.40
CA ALA A 111 -10.67 -0.28 20.16
C ALA A 111 -11.86 -0.58 19.21
N GLN A 112 -11.88 -1.74 18.53
CA GLN A 112 -12.98 -2.16 17.64
C GLN A 112 -14.20 -2.74 18.37
#